data_AF-A0A8S3HVJ2-F1
#
_entry.id   AF-A0A8S3HVJ2-F1
#
_cell.length_a   1.000
_cell.length_b   1.000
_cell.length_c   1.000
_cell.angle_alpha   90.00
_cell.angle_beta   90.00
_cell.angle_gamma   90.00
#
_symmetry.space_group_name_H-M   'P 1'
#
loop_
_entity.id
_entity.type
_entity.pdbx_description
1 polymer ?
#
loop_
_entity_poly.entity_id
_entity_poly.type
_entity_poly.pdbx_seq_one_letter_code
_entity_poly.pdbx_strand_id
1 'polypeptide(L)'
;YLFAMQIKRDLHIGTLLCSDNTAALLASYIVQAEIGDYLESYNNNPSYLGGKKFFPHQTAEHEIRIMNFHKNHVGQLSADADLNLLDIARKVELYGIKMHPAKDHEQVNLNLSVAHMGILVFQNITKINTFSWAKIRKLSFKRKKFLIKLQPEGYGYYKDTVEFYFDTRDECKNFWKKCIEYHAFFRCVTIKRTQRSRSKLLTRGSSFRYNGRTQKEVVEYAREHYVKNRTFTR
;
A
#
# COMPACT_ATOMS: atom_id res chain seq x y z
N TYR A 1 12.32 -8.46 -6.59
CA TYR A 1 12.12 -7.97 -7.97
C TYR A 1 10.79 -7.26 -8.24
N LEU A 2 9.65 -7.92 -8.47
CA LEU A 2 8.42 -7.21 -8.91
C LEU A 2 7.94 -6.11 -7.93
N PHE A 3 8.08 -6.33 -6.62
CA PHE A 3 7.82 -5.29 -5.62
C PHE A 3 8.80 -4.11 -5.74
N ALA A 4 10.09 -4.38 -6.00
CA ALA A 4 11.10 -3.33 -6.20
C ALA A 4 10.77 -2.49 -7.46
N MET A 5 10.32 -3.14 -8.54
CA MET A 5 9.84 -2.44 -9.74
C MET A 5 8.62 -1.57 -9.46
N GLN A 6 7.70 -2.03 -8.61
CA GLN A 6 6.55 -1.23 -8.18
C GLN A 6 6.98 -0.02 -7.33
N ILE A 7 7.92 -0.19 -6.39
CA ILE A 7 8.50 0.91 -5.60
C ILE A 7 9.16 1.94 -6.51
N LYS A 8 9.99 1.48 -7.46
CA LYS A 8 10.65 2.36 -8.45
C LYS A 8 9.62 3.18 -9.21
N ARG A 9 8.55 2.54 -9.69
CA ARG A 9 7.45 3.23 -10.37
C ARG A 9 6.78 4.26 -9.46
N ASP A 10 6.43 3.87 -8.23
CA ASP A 10 5.72 4.73 -7.29
C ASP A 10 6.56 5.94 -6.85
N LEU A 11 7.88 5.76 -6.72
CA LEU A 11 8.82 6.85 -6.47
C LEU A 11 8.89 7.80 -7.67
N HIS A 12 9.01 7.25 -8.89
CA HIS A 12 9.11 8.04 -10.12
C HIS A 12 7.89 8.91 -10.40
N ILE A 13 6.68 8.38 -10.18
CA ILE A 13 5.43 9.13 -10.40
C ILE A 13 5.00 9.97 -9.19
N GLY A 14 5.72 9.89 -8.06
CA GLY A 14 5.43 10.64 -6.84
C GLY A 14 4.25 10.13 -6.01
N THR A 15 3.81 8.88 -6.21
CA THR A 15 2.78 8.26 -5.37
C THR A 15 3.33 7.75 -4.04
N LEU A 16 4.63 7.44 -3.97
CA LEU A 16 5.32 7.13 -2.72
C LEU A 16 5.75 8.42 -2.01
N LEU A 17 4.86 8.95 -1.16
CA LEU A 17 5.12 10.15 -0.38
C LEU A 17 6.19 9.89 0.70
N CYS A 18 7.33 10.55 0.57
CA CYS A 18 8.45 10.49 1.51
C CYS A 18 9.26 11.79 1.46
N SER A 19 10.18 11.98 2.41
CA SER A 19 11.11 13.12 2.39
C SER A 19 12.13 12.99 1.27
N ASP A 20 12.67 14.11 0.80
CA ASP A 20 13.70 14.15 -0.25
C ASP A 20 14.93 13.30 0.09
N ASN A 21 15.31 13.25 1.37
CA ASN A 21 16.41 12.40 1.83
C ASN A 21 16.09 10.91 1.65
N THR A 22 14.88 10.49 2.01
CA THR A 22 14.43 9.11 1.81
C THR A 22 14.27 8.78 0.33
N ALA A 23 13.76 9.70 -0.48
CA ALA A 23 13.66 9.54 -1.93
C ALA A 23 15.05 9.34 -2.57
N ALA A 24 16.04 10.15 -2.18
CA ALA A 24 17.42 10.00 -2.64
C ALA A 24 18.05 8.67 -2.19
N LEU A 25 17.79 8.23 -0.95
CA LEU A 25 18.26 6.94 -0.46
C LEU A 25 17.64 5.77 -1.25
N LEU A 26 16.33 5.78 -1.48
CA LEU A 26 15.65 4.77 -2.31
C LEU A 26 16.21 4.76 -3.74
N ALA A 27 16.39 5.93 -4.35
CA ALA A 27 17.00 6.07 -5.67
C ALA A 27 18.42 5.50 -5.72
N SER A 28 19.22 5.67 -4.67
CA SER A 28 20.58 5.11 -4.62
C SER A 28 20.62 3.58 -4.66
N TYR A 29 19.65 2.89 -4.04
CA TYR A 29 19.53 1.44 -4.15
C TYR A 29 19.06 1.01 -5.56
N ILE A 30 18.20 1.80 -6.21
CA ILE A 30 17.82 1.55 -7.61
C ILE A 30 19.04 1.67 -8.52
N VAL A 31 19.90 2.67 -8.29
CA VAL A 31 21.15 2.86 -9.02
C VAL A 31 22.09 1.67 -8.81
N GLN A 32 22.38 1.31 -7.55
CA GLN A 32 23.23 0.15 -7.23
C GLN A 32 22.71 -1.12 -7.90
N ALA A 33 21.40 -1.35 -7.86
CA ALA A 33 20.80 -2.50 -8.51
C ALA A 33 20.99 -2.46 -10.04
N GLU A 34 20.81 -1.31 -10.70
CA GLU A 34 20.84 -1.21 -12.16
C GLU A 34 22.24 -1.18 -12.79
N ILE A 35 23.18 -0.47 -12.17
CA ILE A 35 24.50 -0.21 -12.78
C ILE A 35 25.66 -0.79 -11.98
N GLY A 36 25.41 -1.38 -10.81
CA GLY A 36 26.43 -1.96 -9.95
C GLY A 36 27.21 -0.91 -9.15
N ASP A 37 28.40 -1.29 -8.69
CA ASP A 37 29.19 -0.51 -7.75
C ASP A 37 29.60 0.88 -8.23
N TYR A 38 29.71 1.81 -7.28
CA TYR A 38 30.31 3.10 -7.51
C TYR A 38 31.82 2.96 -7.83
N LEU A 39 32.25 3.44 -9.00
CA LEU A 39 33.66 3.51 -9.40
C LEU A 39 34.14 4.96 -9.41
N GLU A 40 35.07 5.32 -8.53
CA GLU A 40 35.54 6.71 -8.38
C GLU A 40 36.14 7.30 -9.66
N SER A 41 36.78 6.47 -10.50
CA SER A 41 37.32 6.88 -11.79
C SER A 41 36.27 7.27 -12.83
N TYR A 42 35.03 6.78 -12.71
CA TYR A 42 33.95 6.97 -13.70
C TYR A 42 32.75 7.75 -13.16
N ASN A 43 32.55 7.73 -11.84
CA ASN A 43 31.35 8.23 -11.17
C ASN A 43 31.65 9.45 -10.28
N ASN A 44 32.77 10.14 -10.46
CA ASN A 44 33.18 11.30 -9.66
C ASN A 44 32.18 12.49 -9.71
N ASN A 45 31.28 12.49 -10.69
CA ASN A 45 30.23 13.49 -10.89
C ASN A 45 28.87 12.77 -11.04
N PRO A 46 27.76 13.31 -10.51
CA PRO A 46 26.41 12.73 -10.70
C PRO A 46 25.96 12.54 -12.16
N SER A 47 26.69 13.05 -13.15
CA SER A 47 26.43 12.83 -14.58
C SER A 47 26.30 11.36 -14.98
N TYR A 48 26.92 10.41 -14.27
CA TYR A 48 26.76 8.97 -14.52
C TYR A 48 25.31 8.48 -14.30
N LEU A 49 24.49 9.23 -13.57
CA LEU A 49 23.05 8.95 -13.43
C LEU A 49 22.30 9.14 -14.77
N GLY A 50 22.96 9.71 -15.79
CA GLY A 50 22.44 9.79 -17.17
C GLY A 50 21.19 10.68 -17.30
N GLY A 51 21.01 11.64 -16.40
CA GLY A 51 19.81 12.49 -16.35
C GLY A 51 18.53 11.74 -15.98
N LYS A 52 18.62 10.49 -15.50
CA LYS A 52 17.45 9.72 -15.04
C LYS A 52 16.74 10.48 -13.92
N LYS A 53 15.44 10.70 -14.09
CA LYS A 53 14.57 11.24 -13.04
C LYS A 53 14.00 10.10 -12.21
N PHE A 54 14.44 9.97 -10.97
CA PHE A 54 13.97 8.96 -10.03
C PHE A 54 12.69 9.39 -9.30
N PHE A 55 12.39 10.69 -9.24
CA PHE A 55 11.17 11.26 -8.68
C PHE A 55 10.83 12.64 -9.30
N PRO A 56 9.56 13.13 -9.22
CA PRO A 56 9.07 14.26 -10.02
C PRO A 56 9.78 15.60 -9.83
N HIS A 57 10.36 15.85 -8.65
CA HIS A 57 11.00 17.13 -8.28
C HIS A 57 12.52 17.00 -8.06
N GLN A 58 13.16 16.06 -8.76
CA GLN A 58 14.61 15.83 -8.64
C GLN A 58 15.43 17.02 -9.18
N THR A 59 16.32 17.54 -8.34
CA THR A 59 17.23 18.67 -8.58
C THR A 59 18.68 18.17 -8.65
N ALA A 60 19.62 19.05 -9.00
CA ALA A 60 21.05 18.72 -8.98
C ALA A 60 21.55 18.35 -7.56
N GLU A 61 21.02 18.99 -6.52
CA GLU A 61 21.33 18.64 -5.12
C GLU A 61 20.88 17.22 -4.79
N HIS A 62 19.71 16.82 -5.28
CA HIS A 62 19.21 15.44 -5.15
C HIS A 62 20.14 14.44 -5.84
N GLU A 63 20.66 14.76 -7.02
CA GLU A 63 21.58 13.89 -7.76
C GLU A 63 22.92 13.71 -7.02
N ILE A 64 23.46 14.78 -6.42
CA ILE A 64 24.63 14.70 -5.55
C ILE A 64 24.35 13.81 -4.33
N ARG A 65 23.18 13.95 -3.71
CA ARG A 65 22.77 13.14 -2.56
C ARG A 65 22.62 11.66 -2.92
N ILE A 66 22.01 11.35 -4.06
CA ILE A 66 21.90 9.98 -4.59
C ILE A 66 23.29 9.37 -4.78
N MET A 67 24.21 10.11 -5.40
CA MET A 67 25.59 9.68 -5.59
C MET A 67 26.28 9.40 -4.24
N ASN A 68 26.13 10.29 -3.26
CA ASN A 68 26.74 10.11 -1.94
C ASN A 68 26.22 8.86 -1.21
N PHE A 69 24.92 8.54 -1.34
CA PHE A 69 24.41 7.27 -0.83
C PHE A 69 24.93 6.07 -1.63
N HIS A 70 25.00 6.17 -2.95
CA HIS A 70 25.49 5.10 -3.83
C HIS A 70 26.93 4.67 -3.49
N LYS A 71 27.79 5.61 -3.12
CA LYS A 71 29.16 5.33 -2.62
C LYS A 71 29.20 4.36 -1.43
N ASN A 72 28.15 4.33 -0.61
CA ASN A 72 28.08 3.47 0.58
C ASN A 72 27.53 2.06 0.29
N HIS A 73 27.15 1.77 -0.95
CA HIS A 73 26.56 0.48 -1.35
C HIS A 73 27.52 -0.44 -2.07
N VAL A 74 28.80 -0.05 -2.22
CA VAL A 74 29.84 -0.84 -2.90
C VAL A 74 29.92 -2.25 -2.31
N GLY A 75 29.93 -3.26 -3.19
CA GLY A 75 29.95 -4.67 -2.85
C GLY A 75 28.56 -5.30 -2.66
N GLN A 76 27.48 -4.50 -2.72
CA GLN A 76 26.12 -5.06 -2.70
C GLN A 76 25.75 -5.63 -4.07
N LEU A 77 25.30 -6.88 -4.09
CA LEU A 77 24.72 -7.47 -5.29
C LEU A 77 23.38 -6.80 -5.62
N SER A 78 22.99 -6.84 -6.90
CA SER A 78 21.71 -6.26 -7.32
C SER A 78 20.50 -6.82 -6.56
N ALA A 79 20.53 -8.08 -6.14
CA ALA A 79 19.45 -8.69 -5.36
C ALA A 79 19.39 -8.13 -3.93
N ASP A 80 20.54 -7.86 -3.32
CA ASP A 80 20.63 -7.28 -1.98
C ASP A 80 20.22 -5.81 -1.99
N ALA A 81 20.60 -5.06 -3.03
CA ALA A 81 20.14 -3.69 -3.23
C ALA A 81 18.61 -3.61 -3.40
N ASP A 82 18.02 -4.54 -4.17
CA ASP A 82 16.56 -4.71 -4.29
C ASP A 82 15.90 -5.00 -2.93
N LEU A 83 16.52 -5.85 -2.11
CA LEU A 83 16.00 -6.19 -0.78
C LEU A 83 16.07 -4.99 0.17
N ASN A 84 17.20 -4.29 0.19
CA ASN A 84 17.41 -3.08 0.98
C ASN A 84 16.44 -1.96 0.57
N LEU A 85 16.19 -1.80 -0.74
CA LEU A 85 15.16 -0.89 -1.26
C LEU A 85 13.79 -1.19 -0.63
N LEU A 86 13.39 -2.47 -0.61
CA LEU A 86 12.12 -2.90 -0.01
C LEU A 86 12.09 -2.67 1.51
N ASP A 87 13.20 -2.91 2.20
CA ASP A 87 13.34 -2.72 3.64
C ASP A 87 13.25 -1.25 4.08
N ILE A 88 13.76 -0.33 3.26
CA ILE A 88 13.57 1.10 3.48
C ILE A 88 12.14 1.51 3.09
N ALA A 89 11.65 1.08 1.94
CA ALA A 89 10.32 1.45 1.46
C ALA A 89 9.22 1.05 2.44
N ARG A 90 9.29 -0.14 3.06
CA ARG A 90 8.29 -0.58 4.05
C ARG A 90 8.24 0.25 5.34
N LYS A 91 9.29 1.03 5.62
CA LYS A 91 9.37 1.92 6.79
C LYS A 91 8.83 3.32 6.49
N VAL A 92 8.62 3.66 5.21
CA VAL A 92 7.98 4.92 4.82
C VAL A 92 6.53 4.90 5.30
N GLU A 93 6.12 5.94 6.03
CA GLU A 93 4.82 5.99 6.72
C GLU A 93 3.63 5.74 5.79
N LEU A 94 3.67 6.30 4.58
CA LEU A 94 2.60 6.20 3.60
C LEU A 94 2.83 5.08 2.57
N TYR A 95 3.76 4.16 2.83
CA TYR A 95 3.98 3.01 1.97
C TYR A 95 2.73 2.11 1.89
N GLY A 96 2.31 1.82 0.66
CA GLY A 96 1.12 1.01 0.38
C GLY A 96 -0.21 1.70 0.74
N ILE A 97 -0.17 2.98 1.15
CA ILE A 97 -1.37 3.75 1.50
C ILE A 97 -1.95 4.39 0.24
N LYS A 98 -3.19 4.04 -0.08
CA LYS A 98 -3.99 4.74 -1.11
C LYS A 98 -5.11 5.50 -0.42
N MET A 99 -5.04 6.82 -0.48
CA MET A 99 -6.03 7.70 0.13
C MET A 99 -7.26 7.85 -0.75
N HIS A 100 -8.43 7.87 -0.13
CA HIS A 100 -9.72 8.02 -0.75
C HIS A 100 -10.45 9.19 -0.10
N PRO A 101 -10.67 10.30 -0.82
CA PRO A 101 -11.36 11.45 -0.28
C PRO A 101 -12.74 11.09 0.27
N ALA A 102 -13.04 11.58 1.46
CA ALA A 102 -14.33 11.43 2.12
C ALA A 102 -14.54 12.61 3.08
N LYS A 103 -15.75 12.70 3.63
CA LYS A 103 -16.10 13.66 4.68
C LYS A 103 -16.69 12.93 5.87
N ASP A 104 -16.59 13.52 7.04
CA ASP A 104 -17.35 13.07 8.20
C ASP A 104 -18.74 13.72 8.25
N HIS A 105 -19.42 13.59 9.39
CA HIS A 105 -20.73 14.19 9.62
C HIS A 105 -20.70 15.73 9.70
N GLU A 106 -19.57 16.32 10.10
CA GLU A 106 -19.33 17.77 10.21
C GLU A 106 -18.86 18.38 8.89
N GLN A 107 -18.83 17.59 7.81
CA GLN A 107 -18.31 17.99 6.48
C GLN A 107 -16.81 18.31 6.46
N VAL A 108 -16.05 17.83 7.44
CA VAL A 108 -14.59 17.95 7.45
C VAL A 108 -14.01 17.06 6.36
N ASN A 109 -13.13 17.63 5.53
CA ASN A 109 -12.45 16.88 4.48
C ASN A 109 -11.41 15.93 5.09
N LEU A 110 -11.58 14.64 4.80
CA LEU A 110 -10.76 13.55 5.28
C LEU A 110 -10.33 12.65 4.12
N ASN A 111 -9.38 11.78 4.40
CA ASN A 111 -8.91 10.74 3.50
C ASN A 111 -9.02 9.39 4.21
N LEU A 112 -9.72 8.43 3.61
CA LEU A 112 -9.78 7.06 4.09
C LEU A 112 -8.78 6.18 3.35
N SER A 113 -8.16 5.26 4.07
CA SER A 113 -7.36 4.20 3.45
C SER A 113 -7.64 2.85 4.11
N VAL A 114 -7.28 1.78 3.44
CA VAL A 114 -7.39 0.42 3.98
C VAL A 114 -6.01 -0.23 4.01
N ALA A 115 -5.69 -0.88 5.11
CA ALA A 115 -4.41 -1.54 5.34
C ALA A 115 -4.60 -2.91 6.03
N HIS A 116 -3.51 -3.67 6.15
CA HIS A 116 -3.52 -4.98 6.83
C HIS A 116 -4.00 -4.89 8.29
N MET A 117 -3.84 -3.74 8.95
CA MET A 117 -4.24 -3.52 10.34
C MET A 117 -5.69 -3.02 10.52
N GLY A 118 -6.30 -2.41 9.50
CA GLY A 118 -7.61 -1.80 9.62
C GLY A 118 -7.94 -0.76 8.55
N ILE A 119 -8.95 0.06 8.84
CA ILE A 119 -9.29 1.25 8.06
C ILE A 119 -8.61 2.45 8.73
N LEU A 120 -7.84 3.20 7.96
CA LEU A 120 -7.09 4.36 8.41
C LEU A 120 -7.84 5.64 8.03
N VAL A 121 -7.83 6.63 8.92
CA VAL A 121 -8.39 7.96 8.67
C VAL A 121 -7.26 8.98 8.72
N PHE A 122 -7.19 9.82 7.69
CA PHE A 122 -6.20 10.87 7.54
C PHE A 122 -6.90 12.22 7.42
N GLN A 123 -6.27 13.25 7.97
CA GLN A 123 -6.55 14.64 7.62
C GLN A 123 -5.34 15.14 6.83
N ASN A 124 -5.57 15.55 5.58
CA ASN A 124 -4.49 15.70 4.59
C ASN A 124 -3.67 14.40 4.48
N ILE A 125 -2.40 14.43 4.88
CA ILE A 125 -1.48 13.28 4.91
C ILE A 125 -1.23 12.73 6.32
N THR A 126 -1.76 13.40 7.35
CA THR A 126 -1.54 13.02 8.75
C THR A 126 -2.59 12.02 9.19
N LYS A 127 -2.16 10.85 9.67
CA LYS A 127 -3.07 9.82 10.19
C LYS A 127 -3.66 10.26 11.53
N ILE A 128 -4.97 10.42 11.60
CA ILE A 128 -5.68 10.85 12.81
C ILE A 128 -6.36 9.70 13.55
N ASN A 129 -6.67 8.60 12.88
CA ASN A 129 -7.33 7.45 13.51
C ASN A 129 -7.07 6.13 12.78
N THR A 130 -7.29 5.01 13.47
CA THR A 130 -7.25 3.65 12.93
C THR A 130 -8.40 2.82 13.51
N PHE A 131 -9.33 2.40 12.65
CA PHE A 131 -10.32 1.38 12.98
C PHE A 131 -9.71 0.00 12.74
N SER A 132 -9.16 -0.59 13.81
CA SER A 132 -8.60 -1.94 13.75
C SER A 132 -9.66 -2.96 13.31
N TRP A 133 -9.24 -3.95 12.51
CA TRP A 133 -10.12 -5.06 12.13
C TRP A 133 -10.77 -5.76 13.33
N ALA A 134 -10.06 -5.84 14.46
CA ALA A 134 -10.58 -6.45 15.69
C ALA A 134 -11.77 -5.66 16.28
N LYS A 135 -11.80 -4.33 16.11
CA LYS A 135 -12.88 -3.48 16.62
C LYS A 135 -14.07 -3.36 15.65
N ILE A 136 -13.90 -3.75 14.39
CA ILE A 136 -14.95 -3.64 13.36
C ILE A 136 -15.85 -4.88 13.42
N ARG A 137 -17.14 -4.68 13.72
CA ARG A 137 -18.17 -5.72 13.67
C ARG A 137 -18.75 -5.89 12.27
N LYS A 138 -19.02 -4.79 11.56
CA LYS A 138 -19.64 -4.84 10.22
C LYS A 138 -19.29 -3.61 9.39
N LEU A 139 -18.98 -3.85 8.12
CA LEU A 139 -18.85 -2.80 7.11
C LEU A 139 -20.06 -2.82 6.17
N SER A 140 -20.60 -1.64 5.88
CA SER A 140 -21.67 -1.48 4.90
C SER A 140 -21.58 -0.13 4.20
N PHE A 141 -22.34 0.04 3.12
CA PHE A 141 -22.49 1.32 2.48
C PHE A 141 -23.93 1.52 2.01
N LYS A 142 -24.40 2.78 1.97
CA LYS A 142 -25.72 3.18 1.48
C LYS A 142 -25.61 4.49 0.72
N ARG A 143 -25.88 4.47 -0.59
CA ARG A 143 -25.66 5.62 -1.49
C ARG A 143 -24.20 6.07 -1.37
N LYS A 144 -23.96 7.31 -0.92
CA LYS A 144 -22.65 7.92 -0.70
C LYS A 144 -22.08 7.68 0.71
N LYS A 145 -22.85 7.04 1.60
CA LYS A 145 -22.47 6.83 3.00
C LYS A 145 -21.75 5.50 3.17
N PHE A 146 -20.55 5.52 3.73
CA PHE A 146 -19.81 4.37 4.22
C PHE A 146 -20.02 4.25 5.72
N LEU A 147 -20.34 3.05 6.22
CA LEU A 147 -20.71 2.82 7.62
C LEU A 147 -19.82 1.74 8.22
N ILE A 148 -19.15 2.09 9.32
CA ILE A 148 -18.34 1.20 10.14
C ILE A 148 -19.09 0.95 11.44
N LYS A 149 -19.64 -0.25 11.61
CA LYS A 149 -20.20 -0.68 12.89
C LYS A 149 -19.10 -1.30 13.74
N LEU A 150 -18.90 -0.76 14.93
CA LEU A 150 -17.92 -1.24 15.90
C LEU A 150 -18.51 -2.38 16.75
N GLN A 151 -17.63 -3.15 17.37
CA GLN A 151 -18.01 -4.08 18.44
C GLN A 151 -18.48 -3.29 19.67
N PRO A 152 -19.50 -3.74 20.41
CA PRO A 152 -19.88 -3.11 21.66
C PRO A 152 -18.73 -3.27 22.66
N GLU A 153 -18.11 -2.17 23.09
CA GLU A 153 -17.26 -2.16 24.29
C GLU A 153 -18.22 -2.09 25.50
N GLY A 154 -18.04 -2.99 26.48
CA GLY A 154 -19.07 -3.47 27.44
C GLY A 154 -19.80 -2.47 28.35
N TYR A 155 -19.68 -1.17 28.12
CA TYR A 155 -20.41 -0.14 28.85
C TYR A 155 -20.92 0.95 27.90
N GLY A 156 -22.23 0.91 27.60
CA GLY A 156 -23.05 2.09 27.33
C GLY A 156 -22.87 2.88 26.01
N TYR A 157 -23.90 2.85 25.17
CA TYR A 157 -24.49 3.99 24.42
C TYR A 157 -23.64 4.99 23.61
N TYR A 158 -22.37 4.73 23.28
CA TYR A 158 -21.71 5.52 22.22
C TYR A 158 -22.12 5.00 20.84
N LYS A 159 -22.38 5.94 19.93
CA LYS A 159 -22.81 5.74 18.53
C LYS A 159 -22.00 4.59 17.90
N ASP A 160 -22.57 3.39 17.87
CA ASP A 160 -21.88 2.15 17.47
C ASP A 160 -21.46 2.14 15.99
N THR A 161 -21.91 3.15 15.24
CA THR A 161 -21.76 3.28 13.82
C THR A 161 -21.11 4.63 13.49
N VAL A 162 -19.89 4.55 12.95
CA VAL A 162 -19.18 5.70 12.38
C VAL A 162 -19.55 5.80 10.90
N GLU A 163 -19.82 7.03 10.44
CA GLU A 163 -20.23 7.30 9.07
C GLU A 163 -19.22 8.21 8.35
N PHE A 164 -18.91 7.87 7.11
CA PHE A 164 -18.16 8.71 6.19
C PHE A 164 -18.93 8.92 4.89
N TYR A 165 -18.70 10.03 4.22
CA TYR A 165 -19.45 10.50 3.07
C TYR A 165 -18.51 10.69 1.89
N PHE A 166 -18.75 9.95 0.81
CA PHE A 166 -17.99 10.08 -0.44
C PHE A 166 -18.72 11.02 -1.40
N ASP A 167 -18.01 11.52 -2.42
CA ASP A 167 -18.62 12.39 -3.44
C ASP A 167 -19.58 11.62 -4.35
N THR A 168 -19.31 10.33 -4.61
CA THR A 168 -20.18 9.48 -5.41
C THR A 168 -20.52 8.15 -4.71
N ARG A 169 -21.62 7.54 -5.14
CA ARG A 169 -22.00 6.19 -4.69
C ARG A 169 -20.93 5.17 -5.07
N ASP A 170 -20.34 5.31 -6.25
CA ASP A 170 -19.46 4.30 -6.80
C ASP A 170 -18.09 4.33 -6.14
N GLU A 171 -17.56 5.51 -5.78
CA GLU A 171 -16.38 5.61 -4.91
C GLU A 171 -16.62 4.95 -3.55
N CYS A 172 -17.76 5.22 -2.92
CA CYS A 172 -18.13 4.60 -1.66
C CYS A 172 -18.20 3.07 -1.77
N LYS A 173 -18.87 2.56 -2.82
CA LYS A 173 -18.98 1.13 -3.11
C LYS A 173 -17.62 0.51 -3.38
N ASN A 174 -16.75 1.18 -4.13
CA ASN A 174 -15.41 0.70 -4.44
C ASN A 174 -14.53 0.66 -3.20
N PHE A 175 -14.59 1.67 -2.35
CA PHE A 175 -13.90 1.68 -1.06
C PHE A 175 -14.38 0.55 -0.15
N TRP A 176 -15.71 0.36 -0.06
CA TRP A 176 -16.29 -0.76 0.69
C TRP A 176 -15.79 -2.12 0.17
N LYS A 177 -15.76 -2.34 -1.15
CA LYS A 177 -15.21 -3.58 -1.73
C LYS A 177 -13.76 -3.81 -1.33
N LYS A 178 -12.90 -2.78 -1.45
CA LYS A 178 -11.49 -2.85 -1.03
C LYS A 178 -11.36 -3.23 0.45
N CYS A 179 -12.21 -2.68 1.32
CA CYS A 179 -12.22 -3.06 2.73
C CYS A 179 -12.57 -4.54 2.95
N ILE A 180 -13.57 -5.06 2.22
CA ILE A 180 -13.92 -6.48 2.27
C ILE A 180 -12.78 -7.36 1.75
N GLU A 181 -12.13 -6.98 0.65
CA GLU A 181 -10.99 -7.71 0.08
C GLU A 181 -9.79 -7.76 1.03
N TYR A 182 -9.41 -6.63 1.62
CA TYR A 182 -8.31 -6.54 2.57
C TYR A 182 -8.60 -7.35 3.84
N HIS A 183 -9.79 -7.18 4.43
CA HIS A 183 -10.18 -7.97 5.59
C HIS A 183 -10.14 -9.47 5.27
N ALA A 184 -10.72 -9.88 4.15
CA ALA A 184 -10.73 -11.29 3.74
C ALA A 184 -9.32 -11.84 3.51
N PHE A 185 -8.44 -11.09 2.84
CA PHE A 185 -7.07 -11.50 2.58
C PHE A 185 -6.24 -11.62 3.87
N PHE A 186 -6.25 -10.60 4.73
CA PHE A 186 -5.37 -10.53 5.90
C PHE A 186 -5.92 -11.21 7.17
N ARG A 187 -7.23 -11.41 7.29
CA ARG A 187 -7.86 -11.88 8.54
C ARG A 187 -8.55 -13.23 8.45
N CYS A 188 -9.01 -13.64 7.28
CA CYS A 188 -9.64 -14.94 7.14
C CYS A 188 -8.60 -16.04 6.97
N VAL A 189 -8.81 -17.17 7.64
CA VAL A 189 -7.99 -18.38 7.45
C VAL A 189 -8.25 -18.97 6.06
N THR A 190 -9.53 -19.16 5.73
CA THR A 190 -9.99 -19.70 4.45
C THR A 190 -11.25 -18.93 4.05
N ILE A 191 -11.44 -18.74 2.74
CA ILE A 191 -12.66 -18.18 2.21
C ILE A 191 -13.65 -19.31 1.93
N LYS A 192 -14.74 -19.37 2.71
CA LYS A 192 -15.84 -20.29 2.41
C LYS A 192 -16.43 -19.95 1.05
N ARG A 193 -16.12 -20.76 0.03
CA ARG A 193 -16.72 -20.70 -1.31
C ARG A 193 -18.19 -21.08 -1.22
N THR A 194 -19.04 -20.16 -0.77
CA THR A 194 -20.48 -20.39 -0.77
C THR A 194 -20.92 -20.50 -2.23
N GLN A 195 -21.45 -21.65 -2.62
CA GLN A 195 -22.04 -21.83 -3.95
C GLN A 195 -23.12 -20.76 -4.15
N ARG A 196 -23.13 -20.16 -5.36
CA ARG A 196 -24.18 -19.22 -5.76
C ARG A 196 -25.51 -19.98 -5.73
N SER A 197 -26.34 -19.76 -4.71
CA SER A 197 -27.76 -20.06 -4.82
C SER A 197 -28.27 -19.29 -6.04
N ARG A 198 -28.89 -19.98 -7.02
CA ARG A 198 -29.56 -19.34 -8.16
C ARG A 198 -30.46 -18.21 -7.62
N SER A 199 -30.30 -17.01 -8.18
CA SER A 199 -30.82 -15.78 -7.60
C SER A 199 -32.35 -15.74 -7.63
N LYS A 200 -32.95 -15.31 -6.51
CA LYS A 200 -34.23 -14.60 -6.53
C LYS A 200 -34.04 -13.35 -7.41
N LEU A 201 -34.95 -13.11 -8.35
CA LEU A 201 -34.82 -12.18 -9.48
C LEU A 201 -34.56 -10.69 -9.13
N LEU A 202 -34.59 -10.29 -7.85
CA LEU A 202 -34.36 -8.90 -7.42
C LEU A 202 -33.60 -8.84 -6.09
N THR A 203 -32.27 -8.95 -6.12
CA THR A 203 -31.46 -8.65 -4.92
C THR A 203 -31.15 -7.16 -4.84
N ARG A 204 -31.83 -6.44 -3.94
CA ARG A 204 -31.52 -5.04 -3.61
C ARG A 204 -30.25 -4.97 -2.77
N GLY A 205 -29.09 -4.76 -3.40
CA GLY A 205 -27.82 -4.59 -2.70
C GLY A 205 -26.61 -5.02 -3.52
N SER A 206 -25.41 -4.89 -2.94
CA SER A 206 -24.19 -5.44 -3.53
C SER A 206 -24.11 -6.93 -3.24
N SER A 207 -23.98 -7.77 -4.27
CA SER A 207 -23.75 -9.22 -4.16
C SER A 207 -22.26 -9.60 -4.09
N PHE A 208 -21.38 -8.59 -4.01
CA PHE A 208 -19.93 -8.78 -4.01
C PHE A 208 -19.48 -9.66 -2.84
N ARG A 209 -18.64 -10.65 -3.15
CA ARG A 209 -17.94 -11.51 -2.20
C ARG A 209 -16.52 -11.70 -2.70
N TYR A 210 -15.55 -11.64 -1.80
CA TYR A 210 -14.17 -11.98 -2.11
C TYR A 210 -14.07 -13.48 -2.45
N ASN A 211 -13.33 -13.81 -3.51
CA ASN A 211 -13.16 -15.17 -4.02
C ASN A 211 -11.67 -15.56 -4.25
N GLY A 212 -10.74 -14.72 -3.81
CA GLY A 212 -9.30 -14.96 -3.90
C GLY A 212 -8.76 -15.84 -2.77
N ARG A 213 -7.44 -16.08 -2.80
CA ARG A 213 -6.72 -16.78 -1.73
C ARG A 213 -6.42 -15.85 -0.57
N THR A 214 -6.52 -16.32 0.66
CA THR A 214 -6.10 -15.56 1.85
C THR A 214 -4.58 -15.47 1.94
N GLN A 215 -4.06 -14.55 2.76
CA GLN A 215 -2.63 -14.47 3.04
C GLN A 215 -2.11 -15.80 3.60
N LYS A 216 -2.88 -16.45 4.49
CA LYS A 216 -2.50 -17.74 5.07
C LYS A 216 -2.37 -18.81 3.98
N GLU A 217 -3.35 -18.93 3.10
CA GLU A 217 -3.31 -19.87 1.97
C GLU A 217 -2.14 -19.59 1.01
N VAL A 218 -1.81 -18.31 0.77
CA VAL A 218 -0.65 -17.92 -0.06
C VAL A 218 0.68 -18.30 0.61
N VAL A 219 0.81 -18.05 1.91
CA VAL A 219 2.03 -18.37 2.68
C VAL A 219 2.23 -19.88 2.78
N GLU A 220 1.16 -20.64 3.04
CA GLU A 220 1.20 -22.12 3.07
C GLU A 220 1.61 -22.68 1.71
N TYR A 221 0.97 -22.21 0.63
CA TYR A 221 1.33 -22.59 -0.73
C TYR A 221 2.81 -22.30 -1.04
N ALA A 222 3.29 -21.11 -0.69
CA ALA A 222 4.68 -20.72 -0.92
C ALA A 222 5.67 -21.59 -0.15
N ARG A 223 5.34 -21.96 1.10
CA ARG A 223 6.16 -22.86 1.93
C ARG A 223 6.25 -24.25 1.32
N GLU A 224 5.14 -24.79 0.83
CA GLU A 224 5.07 -26.12 0.20
C GLU A 224 5.79 -26.18 -1.16
N HIS A 225 5.86 -25.07 -1.88
CA HIS A 225 6.34 -25.02 -3.26
C HIS A 225 7.66 -24.25 -3.44
N TYR A 226 8.34 -23.89 -2.33
CA TYR A 226 9.53 -23.03 -2.32
C TYR A 226 10.67 -23.57 -3.22
N VAL A 227 10.76 -24.89 -3.37
CA VAL A 227 11.81 -25.56 -4.17
C VAL A 227 11.54 -25.51 -5.69
N LYS A 228 10.33 -25.13 -6.14
CA LYS A 228 9.92 -25.26 -7.57
C LYS A 228 9.93 -23.97 -8.39
N ASN A 229 10.28 -22.81 -7.83
CA ASN A 229 10.19 -21.55 -8.59
C ASN A 229 11.50 -21.16 -9.27
N ARG A 230 11.37 -21.06 -10.61
CA ARG A 230 12.36 -20.69 -11.62
C ARG A 230 13.03 -19.36 -11.29
N THR A 231 14.32 -19.26 -11.64
CA THR A 231 15.06 -18.00 -11.70
C THR A 231 14.29 -16.98 -12.54
N PHE A 232 13.88 -15.88 -11.91
CA PHE A 232 13.40 -14.71 -12.65
C PHE A 232 14.61 -14.05 -13.30
N THR A 233 14.73 -14.17 -14.62
CA THR A 233 15.66 -13.35 -15.40
C THR A 233 15.15 -11.92 -15.42
N ARG A 234 16.06 -10.98 -15.16
CA ARG A 234 15.77 -9.56 -14.97
C ARG A 234 15.36 -8.86 -16.25
#